data_AF-A0A060TDI9-F1
#
_entry.id   AF-A0A060TDI9-F1
#
_cell.length_a   1.000
_cell.length_b   1.000
_cell.length_c   1.000
_cell.angle_alpha   90.00
_cell.angle_beta   90.00
_cell.angle_gamma   90.00
#
_symmetry.space_group_name_H-M   'P 1'
#
loop_
_entity.id
_entity.type
_entity.pdbx_description
1 polymer ?
#
loop_
_entity_poly.entity_id
_entity_poly.type
_entity_poly.pdbx_seq_one_letter_code
_entity_poly.pdbx_strand_id
1 'polypeptide(L)'
;MGFGLLKSLFVWDELEAKVLAGEGDSPLVRKHSSFRTISLPSGQSIHLRILKVPHYKGHKLPDLPVVLFIHGLGGQLNQFEFLFDYFSHFATSISVDLPGHGKSEYKCDWNLYSQDTLVAILESVLKSVASEFKEVVLVGHSMGTVLAVKLARKLGIRCRGVVAICPVSHVDPGLEKMQPMLGYLPAPIFDIFRAMDRQGGLHSPSVNRMIGEIEDPERDVAVRTKQLRWNLQVRTKAWMRTAYNFRALDPSEWVLNCPLYLLGASKDQVTPESHIDDILSFVKGGREAIEHTVITDAGHGCMIERPQLVCGLVGDFIKDFVDAKLSLSWQLAFFAAKSDKWSLKNEAKWRSVQSVGSRLSGAPLRAMKTLRQDDAEHSPALLEKGYPDITDIIDISHEAPPYDPETLTRIVYHKFPTVSKIPPTVEEVKGFIKLVDECLQKSKATHPDPVVVIHCHYGFNRTGFFICCYLIERLGFSIEEAVRVFKQAREPGIKHPHFIDELYVRYER
;
A
#
# COMPACT_ATOMS: atom_id res chain seq x y z
N MET A 1 23.03 -18.57 -37.84
CA MET A 1 22.24 -17.42 -37.34
C MET A 1 22.69 -16.17 -38.07
N GLY A 2 21.80 -15.51 -38.81
CA GLY A 2 22.16 -14.34 -39.61
C GLY A 2 22.48 -13.11 -38.75
N PHE A 3 23.36 -12.24 -39.25
CA PHE A 3 23.77 -10.97 -38.61
C PHE A 3 22.58 -10.08 -38.17
N GLY A 4 21.44 -10.18 -38.85
CA GLY A 4 20.20 -9.47 -38.47
C GLY A 4 19.58 -9.94 -37.16
N LEU A 5 19.62 -11.25 -36.86
CA LEU A 5 19.08 -11.82 -35.62
C LEU A 5 19.97 -11.45 -34.41
N LEU A 6 21.28 -11.34 -34.63
CA LEU A 6 22.21 -10.82 -33.62
C LEU A 6 21.97 -9.34 -33.34
N LYS A 7 21.73 -8.53 -34.38
CA LYS A 7 21.46 -7.10 -34.22
C LYS A 7 20.15 -6.81 -33.50
N SER A 8 19.10 -7.62 -33.72
CA SER A 8 17.83 -7.53 -32.99
C SER A 8 17.90 -7.98 -31.53
N LEU A 9 18.97 -8.67 -31.10
CA LEU A 9 19.19 -9.00 -29.69
C LEU A 9 19.81 -7.84 -28.89
N PHE A 10 20.41 -6.86 -29.57
CA PHE A 10 21.15 -5.74 -28.94
C PHE A 10 20.56 -4.35 -29.23
N VAL A 11 19.55 -4.25 -30.10
CA VAL A 11 18.82 -3.01 -30.38
C VAL A 11 17.42 -3.17 -29.84
N TRP A 12 17.00 -2.23 -28.99
CA TRP A 12 15.62 -2.19 -28.47
C TRP A 12 14.63 -2.22 -29.63
N ASP A 13 13.64 -3.11 -29.56
CA ASP A 13 12.52 -3.02 -30.49
C ASP A 13 11.69 -1.75 -30.25
N GLU A 14 10.77 -1.43 -31.15
CA GLU A 14 9.97 -0.18 -31.06
C GLU A 14 9.19 -0.09 -29.75
N LEU A 15 8.72 -1.23 -29.22
CA LEU A 15 8.04 -1.31 -27.94
C LEU A 15 8.99 -1.00 -26.78
N GLU A 16 10.14 -1.67 -26.72
CA GLU A 16 11.16 -1.46 -25.70
C GLU A 16 11.65 0.00 -25.68
N ALA A 17 11.87 0.60 -26.86
CA ALA A 17 12.24 2.01 -26.99
C ALA A 17 11.13 2.94 -26.45
N LYS A 18 9.86 2.68 -26.78
CA LYS A 18 8.71 3.42 -26.25
C LYS A 18 8.58 3.28 -24.73
N VAL A 19 8.81 2.08 -24.20
CA VAL A 19 8.77 1.79 -22.76
C VAL A 19 9.86 2.59 -22.03
N LEU A 20 11.05 2.72 -22.60
CA LEU A 20 12.18 3.46 -22.03
C LEU A 20 12.12 4.98 -22.23
N ALA A 21 11.33 5.48 -23.18
CA ALA A 21 11.22 6.92 -23.45
C ALA A 21 10.63 7.73 -22.28
N GLY A 22 9.84 7.09 -21.40
CA GLY A 22 9.30 7.72 -20.19
C GLY A 22 10.28 7.67 -19.01
N GLU A 23 10.21 8.67 -18.12
CA GLU A 23 11.10 8.77 -16.94
C GLU A 23 11.04 7.57 -15.98
N GLY A 24 9.93 6.84 -15.99
CA GLY A 24 9.72 5.63 -15.19
C GLY A 24 9.39 5.85 -13.71
N ASP A 25 9.66 7.04 -13.17
CA ASP A 25 9.38 7.40 -11.78
C ASP A 25 8.03 8.11 -11.60
N SER A 26 7.26 7.72 -10.59
CA SER A 26 6.09 8.48 -10.16
C SER A 26 6.47 9.86 -9.60
N PRO A 27 5.54 10.84 -9.61
CA PRO A 27 5.79 12.17 -9.03
C PRO A 27 6.30 12.12 -7.59
N LEU A 28 5.78 11.19 -6.77
CA LEU A 28 6.20 11.00 -5.39
C LEU A 28 7.67 10.56 -5.31
N VAL A 29 8.05 9.54 -6.07
CA VAL A 29 9.43 9.03 -6.10
C VAL A 29 10.41 10.10 -6.59
N ARG A 30 10.05 10.86 -7.63
CA ARG A 30 10.89 11.97 -8.14
C ARG A 30 11.11 13.03 -7.07
N LYS A 31 10.04 13.45 -6.40
CA LYS A 31 10.08 14.50 -5.37
C LYS A 31 10.93 14.11 -4.15
N HIS A 32 10.95 12.84 -3.80
CA HIS A 32 11.51 12.36 -2.53
C HIS A 32 12.78 11.51 -2.68
N SER A 33 13.27 11.29 -3.90
CA SER A 33 14.54 10.61 -4.16
C SER A 33 15.69 11.60 -4.31
N SER A 34 16.85 11.24 -3.77
CA SER A 34 18.08 12.02 -3.85
C SER A 34 19.27 11.08 -3.95
N PHE A 35 20.37 11.56 -4.52
CA PHE A 35 21.60 10.78 -4.55
C PHE A 35 22.50 11.17 -3.38
N ARG A 36 23.08 10.17 -2.71
CA ARG A 36 24.00 10.36 -1.59
C ARG A 36 25.18 9.42 -1.68
N THR A 37 26.35 9.90 -1.28
CA THR A 37 27.53 9.07 -1.14
C THR A 37 27.55 8.45 0.25
N ILE A 38 27.49 7.12 0.31
CA ILE A 38 27.51 6.34 1.55
C ILE A 38 28.92 5.78 1.74
N SER A 39 29.49 6.04 2.91
CA SER A 39 30.78 5.46 3.31
C SER A 39 30.54 4.13 4.01
N LEU A 40 31.32 3.13 3.63
CA LEU A 40 31.24 1.77 4.17
C LEU A 40 32.28 1.55 5.25
N PRO A 41 32.05 0.63 6.19
CA PRO A 41 33.05 0.25 7.20
C PRO A 41 34.39 -0.22 6.60
N SER A 42 34.37 -0.72 5.36
CA SER A 42 35.56 -1.13 4.61
C SER A 42 36.42 0.05 4.10
N GLY A 43 36.00 1.30 4.31
CA GLY A 43 36.68 2.51 3.82
C GLY A 43 36.33 2.89 2.37
N GLN A 44 35.61 2.03 1.65
CA GLN A 44 35.06 2.37 0.34
C GLN A 44 33.84 3.28 0.49
N SER A 45 33.56 4.11 -0.52
CA SER A 45 32.30 4.85 -0.64
C SER A 45 31.52 4.40 -1.87
N ILE A 46 30.20 4.62 -1.89
CA ILE A 46 29.35 4.32 -3.03
C ILE A 46 28.23 5.35 -3.17
N HIS A 47 27.94 5.79 -4.39
CA HIS A 47 26.92 6.78 -4.67
C HIS A 47 25.57 6.10 -4.95
N LEU A 48 24.61 6.28 -4.04
CA LEU A 48 23.34 5.57 -4.06
C LEU A 48 22.17 6.52 -4.23
N ARG A 49 21.15 6.09 -4.97
CA ARG A 49 19.84 6.73 -4.98
C ARG A 49 19.05 6.26 -3.77
N ILE A 50 18.65 7.22 -2.93
CA ILE A 50 17.92 6.98 -1.69
C ILE A 50 16.64 7.80 -1.72
N LEU A 51 15.53 7.16 -1.38
CA LEU A 51 14.22 7.77 -1.20
C LEU A 51 13.97 8.00 0.30
N LYS A 52 13.53 9.21 0.65
CA LYS A 52 13.01 9.55 1.98
C LYS A 52 11.68 10.30 1.83
N VAL A 53 10.58 9.62 2.14
CA VAL A 53 9.25 10.21 2.18
C VAL A 53 8.92 10.51 3.64
N PRO A 54 9.01 11.79 4.08
CA PRO A 54 8.73 12.14 5.46
C PRO A 54 7.24 11.98 5.77
N HIS A 55 6.93 11.59 7.00
CA HIS A 55 5.55 11.58 7.49
C HIS A 55 4.95 13.00 7.45
N TYR A 56 3.78 13.18 6.81
CA TYR A 56 3.17 14.51 6.59
C TYR A 56 2.98 15.33 7.89
N LYS A 57 2.73 14.65 9.02
CA LYS A 57 2.55 15.28 10.35
C LYS A 57 3.53 14.78 11.40
N GLY A 58 4.67 14.21 10.99
CA GLY A 58 5.61 13.54 11.90
C GLY A 58 6.07 14.44 13.04
N HIS A 59 6.35 15.71 12.74
CA HIS A 59 6.76 16.75 13.70
C HIS A 59 5.72 17.05 14.81
N LYS A 60 4.49 16.55 14.72
CA LYS A 60 3.44 16.74 15.74
C LYS A 60 3.17 15.47 16.56
N LEU A 61 3.84 14.37 16.25
CA LEU A 61 3.67 13.06 16.87
C LEU A 61 4.88 12.76 17.76
N PRO A 62 4.75 11.84 18.72
CA PRO A 62 5.93 11.25 19.37
C PRO A 62 6.81 10.53 18.34
N ASP A 63 8.02 10.15 18.76
CA ASP A 63 8.91 9.36 17.90
C ASP A 63 8.19 8.10 17.39
N LEU A 64 8.20 7.95 16.07
CA LEU A 64 7.63 6.82 15.35
C LEU A 64 8.77 5.98 14.75
N PRO A 65 8.63 4.65 14.69
CA PRO A 65 9.51 3.84 13.88
C PRO A 65 9.54 4.31 12.43
N VAL A 66 10.71 4.29 11.80
CA VAL A 66 10.83 4.48 10.35
C VAL A 66 10.56 3.16 9.63
N VAL A 67 10.04 3.21 8.40
CA VAL A 67 9.82 2.01 7.59
C VAL A 67 10.86 1.96 6.47
N LEU A 68 11.71 0.92 6.47
CA LEU A 68 12.72 0.72 5.43
C LEU A 68 12.26 -0.36 4.44
N PHE A 69 12.17 0.02 3.17
CA PHE A 69 11.84 -0.87 2.07
C PHE A 69 13.10 -1.34 1.35
N ILE A 70 13.19 -2.65 1.08
CA ILE A 70 14.38 -3.31 0.51
C ILE A 70 13.94 -4.16 -0.69
N HIS A 71 14.36 -3.76 -1.88
CA HIS A 71 13.97 -4.44 -3.12
C HIS A 71 14.74 -5.75 -3.36
N GLY A 72 14.17 -6.59 -4.23
CA GLY A 72 14.75 -7.87 -4.63
C GLY A 72 15.85 -7.78 -5.70
N LEU A 73 16.35 -8.93 -6.12
CA LEU A 73 17.39 -9.07 -7.15
C LEU A 73 16.88 -8.51 -8.50
N GLY A 74 17.63 -7.59 -9.11
CA GLY A 74 17.19 -6.92 -10.33
C GLY A 74 16.03 -5.93 -10.13
N GLY A 75 15.60 -5.71 -8.89
CA GLY A 75 14.57 -4.74 -8.53
C GLY A 75 15.10 -3.31 -8.44
N GLN A 76 14.21 -2.42 -8.01
CA GLN A 76 14.50 -1.03 -7.69
C GLN A 76 13.45 -0.47 -6.75
N LEU A 77 13.74 0.67 -6.11
CA LEU A 77 12.86 1.27 -5.09
C LEU A 77 11.45 1.57 -5.59
N ASN A 78 11.25 1.80 -6.90
CA ASN A 78 9.94 2.13 -7.49
C ASN A 78 8.91 1.01 -7.34
N GLN A 79 9.35 -0.23 -7.07
CA GLN A 79 8.44 -1.36 -6.82
C GLN A 79 7.52 -1.13 -5.61
N PHE A 80 7.93 -0.26 -4.68
CA PHE A 80 7.19 0.05 -3.47
C PHE A 80 6.42 1.38 -3.56
N GLU A 81 6.22 1.97 -4.75
CA GLU A 81 5.65 3.32 -4.86
C GLU A 81 4.27 3.49 -4.20
N PHE A 82 3.41 2.47 -4.29
CA PHE A 82 2.10 2.46 -3.64
C PHE A 82 2.22 2.37 -2.12
N LEU A 83 3.18 1.57 -1.62
CA LEU A 83 3.49 1.49 -0.20
C LEU A 83 4.10 2.80 0.31
N PHE A 84 4.91 3.52 -0.48
CA PHE A 84 5.43 4.83 -0.09
C PHE A 84 4.31 5.85 0.09
N ASP A 85 3.37 5.90 -0.85
CA ASP A 85 2.22 6.80 -0.77
C ASP A 85 1.34 6.47 0.43
N TYR A 86 1.02 5.19 0.61
CA TYR A 86 0.28 4.69 1.77
C TYR A 86 0.98 5.08 3.08
N PHE A 87 2.22 4.61 3.29
CA PHE A 87 2.98 4.83 4.53
C PHE A 87 3.33 6.29 4.82
N SER A 88 3.32 7.19 3.84
CA SER A 88 3.55 8.64 4.06
C SER A 88 2.54 9.28 5.04
N HIS A 89 1.38 8.63 5.23
CA HIS A 89 0.32 9.02 6.15
C HIS A 89 0.46 8.43 7.57
N PHE A 90 1.42 7.52 7.77
CA PHE A 90 1.59 6.77 9.01
C PHE A 90 3.01 6.85 9.58
N ALA A 91 4.02 6.87 8.73
CA ALA A 91 5.43 6.79 9.11
C ALA A 91 6.32 7.57 8.13
N THR A 92 7.61 7.68 8.47
CA THR A 92 8.62 8.10 7.49
C THR A 92 9.12 6.86 6.75
N SER A 93 8.99 6.86 5.43
CA SER A 93 9.42 5.76 4.56
C SER A 93 10.80 6.03 3.98
N ILE A 94 11.67 5.03 4.03
CA ILE A 94 13.03 5.06 3.48
C ILE A 94 13.17 3.88 2.52
N SER A 95 13.83 4.10 1.38
CA SER A 95 14.21 3.03 0.46
C SER A 95 15.51 3.39 -0.24
N VAL A 96 16.21 2.40 -0.76
CA VAL A 96 17.45 2.61 -1.53
C VAL A 96 17.47 1.71 -2.75
N ASP A 97 17.97 2.23 -3.87
CA ASP A 97 18.40 1.39 -4.98
C ASP A 97 19.75 0.75 -4.57
N LEU A 98 19.79 -0.57 -4.43
CA LEU A 98 21.01 -1.31 -4.07
C LEU A 98 22.15 -1.04 -5.08
N PRO A 99 23.42 -1.27 -4.71
CA PRO A 99 24.57 -1.09 -5.62
C PRO A 99 24.32 -1.66 -7.01
N GLY A 100 24.53 -0.84 -8.05
CA GLY A 100 24.33 -1.20 -9.45
C GLY A 100 22.91 -1.54 -9.89
N HIS A 101 21.91 -1.41 -9.00
CA HIS A 101 20.49 -1.57 -9.29
C HIS A 101 19.79 -0.21 -9.42
N GLY A 102 18.61 -0.20 -10.03
CA GLY A 102 17.86 1.03 -10.31
C GLY A 102 18.75 2.11 -10.91
N LYS A 103 18.84 3.26 -10.25
CA LYS A 103 19.70 4.38 -10.67
C LYS A 103 20.99 4.51 -9.84
N SER A 104 21.29 3.60 -8.92
CA SER A 104 22.49 3.64 -8.08
C SER A 104 23.77 3.34 -8.84
N GLU A 105 24.90 3.84 -8.32
CA GLU A 105 26.22 3.62 -8.90
C GLU A 105 26.55 2.13 -8.96
N TYR A 106 27.15 1.73 -10.07
CA TYR A 106 27.74 0.41 -10.25
C TYR A 106 29.25 0.50 -10.03
N LYS A 107 29.79 -0.46 -9.28
CA LYS A 107 31.24 -0.68 -9.15
C LYS A 107 31.59 -2.12 -9.51
N CYS A 108 32.82 -2.34 -9.98
CA CYS A 108 33.27 -3.65 -10.47
C CYS A 108 33.62 -4.64 -9.35
N ASP A 109 33.84 -4.17 -8.13
CA ASP A 109 34.18 -4.97 -6.95
C ASP A 109 33.05 -5.94 -6.61
N TRP A 110 33.35 -7.25 -6.60
CA TRP A 110 32.40 -8.31 -6.30
C TRP A 110 31.92 -8.28 -4.85
N ASN A 111 32.78 -7.86 -3.93
CA ASN A 111 32.45 -7.85 -2.51
C ASN A 111 31.37 -6.81 -2.16
N LEU A 112 31.19 -5.77 -3.00
CA LEU A 112 30.10 -4.80 -2.84
C LEU A 112 28.70 -5.40 -3.00
N TYR A 113 28.61 -6.57 -3.62
CA TYR A 113 27.34 -7.27 -3.88
C TYR A 113 27.15 -8.48 -2.96
N SER A 114 28.07 -8.71 -2.00
CA SER A 114 27.88 -9.74 -0.99
C SER A 114 26.76 -9.34 -0.03
N GLN A 115 26.00 -10.32 0.46
CA GLN A 115 24.85 -10.04 1.34
C GLN A 115 25.24 -9.24 2.58
N ASP A 116 26.40 -9.53 3.16
CA ASP A 116 26.87 -8.84 4.37
C ASP A 116 27.27 -7.38 4.09
N THR A 117 27.88 -7.12 2.93
CA THR A 117 28.17 -5.74 2.50
C THR A 117 26.88 -4.99 2.17
N LEU A 118 25.90 -5.63 1.52
CA LEU A 118 24.58 -5.04 1.25
C LEU A 118 23.85 -4.69 2.55
N VAL A 119 23.89 -5.56 3.57
CA VAL A 119 23.35 -5.27 4.90
C VAL A 119 24.08 -4.11 5.59
N ALA A 120 25.42 -4.04 5.46
CA ALA A 120 26.19 -2.91 5.97
C ALA A 120 25.83 -1.59 5.25
N ILE A 121 25.60 -1.62 3.95
CA ILE A 121 25.11 -0.48 3.17
C ILE A 121 23.75 -0.03 3.68
N LEU A 122 22.79 -0.95 3.84
CA LEU A 122 21.45 -0.64 4.34
C LEU A 122 21.49 0.01 5.72
N GLU A 123 22.35 -0.49 6.62
CA GLU A 123 22.57 0.11 7.93
C GLU A 123 23.16 1.53 7.83
N SER A 124 24.17 1.74 6.96
CA SER A 124 24.76 3.06 6.74
C SER A 124 23.76 4.04 6.10
N VAL A 125 22.91 3.58 5.19
CA VAL A 125 21.81 4.36 4.60
C VAL A 125 20.85 4.82 5.69
N LEU A 126 20.39 3.91 6.55
CA LEU A 126 19.52 4.22 7.68
C LEU A 126 20.13 5.30 8.58
N LYS A 127 21.40 5.12 8.98
CA LYS A 127 22.15 6.09 9.79
C LYS A 127 22.30 7.45 9.10
N SER A 128 22.49 7.48 7.78
CA SER A 128 22.68 8.74 7.03
C SER A 128 21.39 9.54 6.81
N VAL A 129 20.24 8.87 6.79
CA VAL A 129 18.94 9.48 6.41
C VAL A 129 18.08 9.74 7.64
N ALA A 130 18.30 8.96 8.70
CA ALA A 130 17.59 9.07 9.96
C ALA A 130 18.60 8.90 11.11
N SER A 131 19.59 9.78 11.21
CA SER A 131 20.67 9.71 12.23
C SER A 131 20.20 9.58 13.69
N GLU A 132 18.93 9.89 13.96
CA GLU A 132 18.29 9.77 15.28
C GLU A 132 17.16 8.73 15.33
N PHE A 133 17.06 7.82 14.35
CA PHE A 133 16.03 6.77 14.42
C PHE A 133 16.28 5.87 15.63
N LYS A 134 15.27 5.75 16.49
CA LYS A 134 15.29 4.82 17.62
C LYS A 134 14.88 3.42 17.19
N GLU A 135 13.89 3.36 16.30
CA GLU A 135 13.19 2.14 15.93
C GLU A 135 12.95 2.08 14.42
N VAL A 136 12.94 0.87 13.86
CA VAL A 136 12.70 0.62 12.43
C VAL A 136 11.83 -0.61 12.22
N VAL A 137 10.97 -0.54 11.22
CA VAL A 137 10.25 -1.67 10.63
C VAL A 137 10.87 -1.96 9.26
N LEU A 138 11.17 -3.23 8.98
CA LEU A 138 11.80 -3.63 7.73
C LEU A 138 10.78 -4.30 6.81
N VAL A 139 10.69 -3.85 5.57
CA VAL A 139 9.83 -4.42 4.54
C VAL A 139 10.71 -4.87 3.38
N GLY A 140 10.83 -6.18 3.18
CA GLY A 140 11.63 -6.75 2.11
C GLY A 140 10.75 -7.39 1.03
N HIS A 141 11.20 -7.35 -0.23
CA HIS A 141 10.61 -8.13 -1.31
C HIS A 141 11.63 -9.12 -1.89
N SER A 142 11.25 -10.39 -2.08
CA SER A 142 12.11 -11.40 -2.70
C SER A 142 13.46 -11.52 -1.96
N MET A 143 14.60 -11.42 -2.66
CA MET A 143 15.94 -11.30 -2.04
C MET A 143 16.02 -10.24 -0.93
N GLY A 144 15.25 -9.16 -1.04
CA GLY A 144 15.18 -8.11 -0.02
C GLY A 144 14.66 -8.61 1.33
N THR A 145 13.88 -9.70 1.38
CA THR A 145 13.45 -10.36 2.62
C THR A 145 14.63 -10.94 3.39
N VAL A 146 15.55 -11.58 2.69
CA VAL A 146 16.79 -12.14 3.26
C VAL A 146 17.66 -11.03 3.84
N LEU A 147 17.81 -9.91 3.11
CA LEU A 147 18.55 -8.74 3.59
C LEU A 147 17.85 -8.08 4.80
N ALA A 148 16.51 -8.04 4.80
CA ALA A 148 15.71 -7.52 5.91
C ALA A 148 15.92 -8.34 7.18
N VAL A 149 15.86 -9.66 7.11
CA VAL A 149 16.09 -10.56 8.27
C VAL A 149 17.52 -10.42 8.80
N LYS A 150 18.54 -10.43 7.92
CA LYS A 150 19.93 -10.19 8.36
C LYS A 150 20.10 -8.83 9.04
N LEU A 151 19.48 -7.79 8.49
CA LEU A 151 19.52 -6.46 9.08
C LEU A 151 18.76 -6.41 10.41
N ALA A 152 17.60 -7.09 10.54
CA ALA A 152 16.84 -7.18 11.78
C ALA A 152 17.70 -7.76 12.92
N ARG A 153 18.38 -8.88 12.65
CA ARG A 153 19.30 -9.52 13.60
C ARG A 153 20.44 -8.59 14.02
N LYS A 154 21.01 -7.83 13.07
CA LYS A 154 22.07 -6.85 13.32
C LYS A 154 21.57 -5.66 14.14
N LEU A 155 20.34 -5.21 13.92
CA LEU A 155 19.74 -4.07 14.62
C LEU A 155 19.23 -4.43 16.03
N GLY A 156 18.93 -5.70 16.28
CA GLY A 156 18.45 -6.22 17.55
C GLY A 156 17.12 -5.55 17.94
N ILE A 157 17.03 -5.08 19.19
CA ILE A 157 15.82 -4.44 19.76
C ILE A 157 15.32 -3.21 18.99
N ARG A 158 16.17 -2.60 18.14
CA ARG A 158 15.78 -1.46 17.29
C ARG A 158 14.89 -1.88 16.12
N CYS A 159 14.93 -3.15 15.71
CA CYS A 159 13.99 -3.68 14.74
C CYS A 159 12.70 -4.09 15.45
N ARG A 160 11.61 -3.39 15.15
CA ARG A 160 10.30 -3.61 15.79
C ARG A 160 9.42 -4.62 15.06
N GLY A 161 9.71 -4.90 13.79
CA GLY A 161 9.02 -5.93 13.01
C GLY A 161 9.61 -6.08 11.61
N VAL A 162 9.36 -7.23 11.01
CA VAL A 162 9.78 -7.56 9.64
C VAL A 162 8.58 -8.01 8.82
N VAL A 163 8.44 -7.44 7.63
CA VAL A 163 7.46 -7.84 6.61
C VAL A 163 8.24 -8.41 5.44
N ALA A 164 7.98 -9.66 5.11
CA ALA A 164 8.66 -10.40 4.06
C ALA A 164 7.66 -10.72 2.93
N ILE A 165 7.73 -9.96 1.85
CA ILE A 165 6.87 -10.08 0.68
C ILE A 165 7.55 -11.01 -0.34
N CYS A 166 6.86 -12.07 -0.77
CA CYS A 166 7.38 -13.14 -1.62
C CYS A 166 8.74 -13.64 -1.13
N PRO A 167 8.83 -14.20 0.11
CA PRO A 167 10.10 -14.50 0.74
C PRO A 167 10.82 -15.71 0.12
N VAL A 168 12.14 -15.79 0.34
CA VAL A 168 12.99 -16.85 -0.19
C VAL A 168 13.47 -17.75 0.95
N SER A 169 12.92 -18.96 1.06
CA SER A 169 13.35 -19.96 2.06
C SER A 169 14.62 -20.72 1.65
N HIS A 170 14.75 -21.04 0.36
CA HIS A 170 15.85 -21.80 -0.22
C HIS A 170 16.10 -21.34 -1.67
N VAL A 171 17.21 -21.76 -2.27
CA VAL A 171 17.49 -21.55 -3.70
C VAL A 171 17.12 -22.84 -4.44
N ASP A 172 16.37 -22.73 -5.54
CA ASP A 172 16.05 -23.89 -6.37
C ASP A 172 17.32 -24.66 -6.78
N PRO A 173 17.36 -26.00 -6.69
CA PRO A 173 18.56 -26.79 -6.97
C PRO A 173 19.16 -26.56 -8.36
N GLY A 174 18.34 -26.24 -9.36
CA GLY A 174 18.80 -25.90 -10.71
C GLY A 174 19.53 -24.56 -10.74
N LEU A 175 19.00 -23.55 -10.04
CA LEU A 175 19.60 -22.22 -9.94
C LEU A 175 20.86 -22.26 -9.08
N GLU A 176 20.86 -23.04 -7.99
CA GLU A 176 22.01 -23.25 -7.11
C GLU A 176 23.21 -23.80 -7.87
N LYS A 177 23.00 -24.78 -8.77
CA LYS A 177 24.05 -25.30 -9.66
C LYS A 177 24.57 -24.28 -10.67
N MET A 178 23.71 -23.36 -11.12
CA MET A 178 24.07 -22.31 -12.07
C MET A 178 24.74 -21.08 -11.43
N GLN A 179 24.52 -20.82 -10.15
CA GLN A 179 25.04 -19.64 -9.46
C GLN A 179 26.56 -19.49 -9.55
N PRO A 180 27.40 -20.53 -9.29
CA PRO A 180 28.85 -20.42 -9.40
C PRO A 180 29.32 -20.04 -10.82
N MET A 181 28.60 -20.49 -11.84
CA MET A 181 28.93 -20.23 -13.25
C MET A 181 28.78 -18.75 -13.62
N LEU A 182 27.95 -17.99 -12.91
CA LEU A 182 27.79 -16.54 -13.12
C LEU A 182 29.09 -15.77 -12.88
N GLY A 183 29.99 -16.31 -12.04
CA GLY A 183 31.32 -15.74 -11.79
C GLY A 183 32.23 -15.75 -13.03
N TYR A 184 32.03 -16.74 -13.91
CA TYR A 184 32.87 -16.99 -15.08
C TYR A 184 32.21 -16.57 -16.38
N LEU A 185 30.89 -16.42 -16.40
CA LEU A 185 30.13 -16.08 -17.60
C LEU A 185 30.38 -14.61 -18.04
N PRO A 186 30.85 -14.36 -19.27
CA PRO A 186 30.96 -13.00 -19.79
C PRO A 186 29.59 -12.32 -19.88
N ALA A 187 29.51 -11.07 -19.40
CA ALA A 187 28.26 -10.29 -19.41
C ALA A 187 27.57 -10.20 -20.80
N PRO A 188 28.29 -10.01 -21.94
CA PRO A 188 27.63 -9.98 -23.25
C PRO A 188 26.93 -11.29 -23.64
N ILE A 189 27.43 -12.43 -23.14
CA ILE A 189 26.77 -13.74 -23.37
C ILE A 189 25.50 -13.81 -22.51
N PHE A 190 25.55 -13.35 -21.26
CA PHE A 190 24.37 -13.27 -20.43
C PHE A 190 23.32 -12.29 -20.98
N ASP A 191 23.75 -11.19 -21.60
CA ASP A 191 22.86 -10.25 -22.28
C ASP A 191 22.08 -10.90 -23.43
N ILE A 192 22.68 -11.86 -24.15
CA ILE A 192 21.98 -12.64 -25.18
C ILE A 192 20.87 -13.48 -24.54
N PHE A 193 21.14 -14.20 -23.45
CA PHE A 193 20.12 -14.96 -22.73
C PHE A 193 18.99 -14.06 -22.22
N ARG A 194 19.33 -12.89 -21.65
CA ARG A 194 18.34 -11.90 -21.22
C ARG A 194 17.52 -11.35 -22.38
N ALA A 195 18.11 -11.15 -23.54
CA ALA A 195 17.40 -10.68 -24.73
C ALA A 195 16.42 -11.75 -25.25
N MET A 196 16.82 -13.02 -25.23
CA MET A 196 15.93 -14.15 -25.53
C MET A 196 14.79 -14.26 -24.52
N ASP A 197 15.07 -14.13 -23.22
CA ASP A 197 14.09 -14.18 -22.12
C ASP A 197 13.04 -13.04 -22.19
N ARG A 198 13.37 -11.94 -22.87
CA ARG A 198 12.47 -10.81 -23.14
C ARG A 198 11.69 -10.91 -24.45
N GLN A 199 11.94 -11.93 -25.28
CA GLN A 199 11.15 -12.10 -26.51
C GLN A 199 9.67 -12.29 -26.18
N GLY A 200 8.82 -11.55 -26.89
CA GLY A 200 7.37 -11.47 -26.60
C GLY A 200 6.95 -10.21 -25.83
N GLY A 201 7.87 -9.32 -25.48
CA GLY A 201 7.57 -8.00 -24.91
C GLY A 201 6.80 -8.11 -23.59
N LEU A 202 5.58 -7.55 -23.56
CA LEU A 202 4.70 -7.53 -22.37
C LEU A 202 4.27 -8.93 -21.89
N HIS A 203 4.33 -9.93 -22.78
CA HIS A 203 4.01 -11.32 -22.46
C HIS A 203 5.22 -12.24 -22.62
N SER A 204 6.43 -11.67 -22.52
CA SER A 204 7.67 -12.45 -22.52
C SER A 204 7.79 -13.32 -21.25
N PRO A 205 8.58 -14.41 -21.29
CA PRO A 205 8.88 -15.21 -20.11
C PRO A 205 9.37 -14.37 -18.92
N SER A 206 10.23 -13.37 -19.17
CA SER A 206 10.75 -12.46 -18.16
C SER A 206 9.68 -11.64 -17.41
N VAL A 207 8.55 -11.35 -18.06
CA VAL A 207 7.43 -10.60 -17.48
C VAL A 207 6.40 -11.56 -16.88
N ASN A 208 6.04 -12.63 -17.57
CA ASN A 208 5.05 -13.61 -17.11
C ASN A 208 5.47 -14.36 -15.83
N ARG A 209 6.78 -14.53 -15.61
CA ARG A 209 7.26 -15.09 -14.34
C ARG A 209 7.01 -14.15 -13.15
N MET A 210 6.92 -12.84 -13.39
CA MET A 210 6.77 -11.82 -12.35
C MET A 210 5.31 -11.44 -12.12
N ILE A 211 4.51 -11.34 -13.19
CA ILE A 211 3.14 -10.81 -13.17
C ILE A 211 2.15 -11.93 -13.49
N GLY A 212 1.17 -12.12 -12.61
CA GLY A 212 0.06 -13.04 -12.81
C GLY A 212 -0.94 -12.56 -13.87
N GLU A 213 -2.08 -13.22 -13.92
CA GLU A 213 -3.19 -12.84 -14.80
C GLU A 213 -3.95 -11.66 -14.19
N ILE A 214 -4.22 -10.63 -15.01
CA ILE A 214 -5.01 -9.46 -14.62
C ILE A 214 -6.18 -9.36 -15.59
N GLU A 215 -7.41 -9.40 -15.07
CA GLU A 215 -8.63 -9.43 -15.89
C GLU A 215 -8.86 -8.12 -16.67
N ASP A 216 -8.57 -6.97 -16.05
CA ASP A 216 -8.68 -5.67 -16.69
C ASP A 216 -7.55 -5.44 -17.71
N PRO A 217 -7.84 -5.36 -19.02
CA PRO A 217 -6.81 -5.24 -20.05
C PRO A 217 -5.98 -3.96 -19.97
N GLU A 218 -6.57 -2.82 -19.56
CA GLU A 218 -5.84 -1.56 -19.48
C GLU A 218 -4.83 -1.60 -18.32
N ARG A 219 -5.27 -2.13 -17.18
CA ARG A 219 -4.41 -2.37 -16.02
C ARG A 219 -3.33 -3.40 -16.32
N ASP A 220 -3.67 -4.50 -16.99
CA ASP A 220 -2.72 -5.54 -17.37
C ASP A 220 -1.56 -4.95 -18.19
N VAL A 221 -1.89 -4.19 -19.25
CA VAL A 221 -0.90 -3.49 -20.07
C VAL A 221 -0.04 -2.53 -19.24
N ALA A 222 -0.66 -1.76 -18.33
CA ALA A 222 0.06 -0.80 -17.49
C ALA A 222 1.04 -1.48 -16.52
N VAL A 223 0.62 -2.55 -15.84
CA VAL A 223 1.44 -3.32 -14.89
C VAL A 223 2.57 -4.04 -15.61
N ARG A 224 2.27 -4.74 -16.71
CA ARG A 224 3.28 -5.42 -17.54
C ARG A 224 4.29 -4.45 -18.15
N THR A 225 3.85 -3.26 -18.55
CA THR A 225 4.74 -2.20 -19.04
C THR A 225 5.72 -1.74 -17.96
N LYS A 226 5.26 -1.59 -16.71
CA LYS A 226 6.15 -1.27 -15.58
C LYS A 226 7.18 -2.37 -15.35
N GLN A 227 6.73 -3.63 -15.30
CA GLN A 227 7.64 -4.76 -15.11
C GLN A 227 8.65 -4.90 -16.25
N LEU A 228 8.21 -4.77 -17.50
CA LEU A 228 9.10 -4.80 -18.66
C LEU A 228 10.14 -3.68 -18.55
N ARG A 229 9.74 -2.44 -18.27
CA ARG A 229 10.68 -1.32 -18.07
C ARG A 229 11.78 -1.69 -17.08
N TRP A 230 11.42 -2.30 -15.96
CA TRP A 230 12.38 -2.69 -14.93
C TRP A 230 13.34 -3.76 -15.44
N ASN A 231 12.83 -4.77 -16.15
CA ASN A 231 13.65 -5.80 -16.80
C ASN A 231 14.68 -5.19 -17.79
N LEU A 232 14.29 -4.15 -18.54
CA LEU A 232 15.18 -3.42 -19.46
C LEU A 232 16.23 -2.57 -18.72
N GLN A 233 15.88 -2.02 -17.56
CA GLN A 233 16.76 -1.16 -16.75
C GLN A 233 17.79 -1.92 -15.91
N VAL A 234 17.61 -3.24 -15.72
CA VAL A 234 18.56 -4.06 -14.97
C VAL A 234 19.94 -4.02 -15.62
N ARG A 235 20.94 -3.65 -14.82
CA ARG A 235 22.34 -3.74 -15.22
C ARG A 235 22.87 -5.16 -15.04
N THR A 236 23.07 -5.88 -16.14
CA THR A 236 23.53 -7.28 -16.17
C THR A 236 24.70 -7.56 -15.24
N LYS A 237 25.74 -6.73 -15.28
CA LYS A 237 26.93 -6.90 -14.43
C LYS A 237 26.65 -6.81 -12.92
N ALA A 238 25.70 -5.96 -12.51
CA ALA A 238 25.30 -5.85 -11.09
C ALA A 238 24.43 -7.05 -10.69
N TRP A 239 23.47 -7.39 -11.55
CA TRP A 239 22.59 -8.54 -11.36
C TRP A 239 23.38 -9.83 -11.20
N MET A 240 24.33 -10.11 -12.09
CA MET A 240 25.15 -11.33 -12.05
C MET A 240 25.99 -11.43 -10.77
N ARG A 241 26.60 -10.31 -10.34
CA ARG A 241 27.39 -10.27 -9.09
C ARG A 241 26.53 -10.50 -7.86
N THR A 242 25.32 -9.95 -7.86
CA THR A 242 24.39 -10.10 -6.73
C THR A 242 23.85 -11.52 -6.68
N ALA A 243 23.42 -12.06 -7.82
CA ALA A 243 22.96 -13.44 -7.94
C ALA A 243 24.05 -14.46 -7.57
N TYR A 244 25.30 -14.22 -7.99
CA TYR A 244 26.44 -15.07 -7.62
C TYR A 244 26.67 -15.14 -6.10
N ASN A 245 26.52 -13.99 -5.41
CA ASN A 245 26.73 -13.88 -3.98
C ASN A 245 25.49 -14.20 -3.13
N PHE A 246 24.34 -14.42 -3.75
CA PHE A 246 23.10 -14.66 -3.03
C PHE A 246 23.08 -16.06 -2.42
N ARG A 247 22.78 -16.16 -1.13
CA ARG A 247 22.51 -17.40 -0.42
C ARG A 247 21.17 -17.27 0.31
N ALA A 248 20.40 -18.35 0.35
CA ALA A 248 19.27 -18.44 1.27
C ALA A 248 19.77 -18.37 2.72
N LEU A 249 18.87 -18.01 3.64
CA LEU A 249 19.20 -17.98 5.06
C LEU A 249 19.24 -19.38 5.63
N ASP A 250 20.05 -19.57 6.68
CA ASP A 250 19.91 -20.75 7.51
C ASP A 250 18.53 -20.71 8.20
N PRO A 251 17.83 -21.86 8.36
CA PRO A 251 16.51 -21.91 9.02
C PRO A 251 16.47 -21.17 10.37
N SER A 252 17.53 -21.27 11.16
CA SER A 252 17.63 -20.60 12.46
C SER A 252 17.70 -19.06 12.39
N GLU A 253 18.07 -18.49 11.25
CA GLU A 253 18.15 -17.03 11.08
C GLU A 253 16.77 -16.39 10.98
N TRP A 254 15.76 -17.13 10.48
CA TRP A 254 14.37 -16.69 10.40
C TRP A 254 13.71 -16.50 11.77
N VAL A 255 14.27 -17.10 12.83
CA VAL A 255 13.80 -16.91 14.20
C VAL A 255 14.28 -15.55 14.71
N LEU A 256 13.35 -14.59 14.75
CA LEU A 256 13.58 -13.19 15.14
C LEU A 256 13.02 -12.90 16.54
N ASN A 257 13.54 -11.83 17.16
CA ASN A 257 13.05 -11.27 18.43
C ASN A 257 12.09 -10.09 18.20
N CYS A 258 11.45 -10.06 17.03
CA CYS A 258 10.38 -9.14 16.70
C CYS A 258 9.33 -9.85 15.82
N PRO A 259 8.09 -9.32 15.75
CA PRO A 259 7.04 -9.84 14.88
C PRO A 259 7.48 -10.00 13.43
N LEU A 260 7.04 -11.09 12.79
CA LEU A 260 7.30 -11.43 11.40
C LEU A 260 6.00 -11.62 10.62
N TYR A 261 5.89 -10.97 9.47
CA TYR A 261 4.79 -11.18 8.52
C TYR A 261 5.28 -11.77 7.21
N LEU A 262 4.70 -12.88 6.78
CA LEU A 262 5.00 -13.53 5.51
C LEU A 262 3.85 -13.30 4.53
N LEU A 263 4.12 -12.55 3.46
CA LEU A 263 3.12 -12.27 2.43
C LEU A 263 3.52 -12.97 1.13
N GLY A 264 2.70 -13.91 0.66
CA GLY A 264 2.91 -14.65 -0.58
C GLY A 264 1.88 -14.32 -1.64
N ALA A 265 1.99 -14.96 -2.80
CA ALA A 265 1.05 -14.82 -3.88
C ALA A 265 0.85 -16.16 -4.61
N SER A 266 -0.41 -16.52 -4.93
CA SER A 266 -0.76 -17.87 -5.38
C SER A 266 -0.30 -18.21 -6.81
N LYS A 267 0.05 -17.19 -7.62
CA LYS A 267 0.60 -17.35 -8.97
C LYS A 267 2.09 -17.00 -9.02
N ASP A 268 2.77 -16.92 -7.88
CA ASP A 268 4.21 -16.65 -7.83
C ASP A 268 5.02 -17.81 -8.41
N GLN A 269 5.67 -17.58 -9.55
CA GLN A 269 6.53 -18.55 -10.23
C GLN A 269 8.02 -18.38 -9.90
N VAL A 270 8.37 -17.41 -9.05
CA VAL A 270 9.75 -17.10 -8.65
C VAL A 270 10.04 -17.58 -7.25
N THR A 271 9.10 -17.34 -6.34
CA THR A 271 9.10 -17.87 -4.97
C THR A 271 7.70 -18.42 -4.69
N PRO A 272 7.41 -19.65 -5.13
CA PRO A 272 6.12 -20.28 -4.89
C PRO A 272 5.73 -20.32 -3.40
N GLU A 273 4.44 -20.54 -3.14
CA GLU A 273 3.85 -20.60 -1.79
C GLU A 273 4.61 -21.54 -0.83
N SER A 274 5.24 -22.60 -1.34
CA SER A 274 6.07 -23.52 -0.56
C SER A 274 7.21 -22.83 0.22
N HIS A 275 7.70 -21.66 -0.23
CA HIS A 275 8.68 -20.90 0.55
C HIS A 275 8.09 -20.34 1.85
N ILE A 276 6.80 -20.00 1.88
CA ILE A 276 6.12 -19.61 3.11
C ILE A 276 6.00 -20.82 4.03
N ASP A 277 5.58 -21.97 3.51
CA ASP A 277 5.46 -23.21 4.29
C ASP A 277 6.79 -23.60 4.95
N ASP A 278 7.88 -23.51 4.18
CA ASP A 278 9.24 -23.75 4.67
C ASP A 278 9.58 -22.79 5.82
N ILE A 279 9.40 -21.49 5.62
CA ILE A 279 9.75 -20.49 6.65
C ILE A 279 8.89 -20.68 7.89
N LEU A 280 7.58 -20.91 7.73
CA LEU A 280 6.68 -21.23 8.83
C LEU A 280 7.19 -22.45 9.60
N SER A 281 7.70 -23.48 8.92
CA SER A 281 8.32 -24.64 9.57
C SER A 281 9.57 -24.28 10.39
N PHE A 282 10.37 -23.32 9.93
CA PHE A 282 11.61 -22.88 10.58
C PHE A 282 11.34 -22.04 11.84
N VAL A 283 10.25 -21.28 11.85
CA VAL A 283 9.89 -20.38 12.96
C VAL A 283 8.93 -21.02 13.97
N LYS A 284 8.58 -22.31 13.81
CA LYS A 284 7.80 -23.07 14.80
C LYS A 284 8.49 -23.04 16.17
N GLY A 285 7.83 -22.41 17.15
CA GLY A 285 8.37 -22.24 18.51
C GLY A 285 9.07 -20.89 18.78
N GLY A 286 9.05 -19.97 17.80
CA GLY A 286 9.38 -18.56 18.04
C GLY A 286 8.46 -17.95 19.11
N ARG A 287 8.99 -16.96 19.85
CA ARG A 287 8.24 -16.29 20.93
C ARG A 287 7.37 -15.12 20.45
N GLU A 288 7.66 -14.64 19.25
CA GLU A 288 7.06 -13.44 18.67
C GLU A 288 5.90 -13.79 17.74
N ALA A 289 5.05 -12.79 17.46
CA ALA A 289 3.93 -12.96 16.54
C ALA A 289 4.41 -13.28 15.12
N ILE A 290 3.86 -14.35 14.54
CA ILE A 290 4.13 -14.78 13.17
C ILE A 290 2.80 -14.84 12.44
N GLU A 291 2.60 -13.92 11.51
CA GLU A 291 1.42 -13.87 10.67
C GLU A 291 1.80 -14.25 9.23
N HIS A 292 0.85 -14.77 8.47
CA HIS A 292 1.06 -15.00 7.04
C HIS A 292 -0.24 -14.88 6.25
N THR A 293 -0.11 -14.47 4.99
CA THR A 293 -1.21 -14.41 4.01
C THR A 293 -0.68 -14.76 2.64
N VAL A 294 -1.47 -15.49 1.84
CA VAL A 294 -1.20 -15.72 0.42
C VAL A 294 -2.26 -14.99 -0.39
N ILE A 295 -1.85 -14.03 -1.21
CA ILE A 295 -2.76 -13.26 -2.06
C ILE A 295 -3.18 -14.15 -3.24
N THR A 296 -4.49 -14.31 -3.42
CA THR A 296 -5.08 -15.01 -4.56
C THR A 296 -4.91 -14.20 -5.85
N ASP A 297 -4.67 -14.89 -6.96
CA ASP A 297 -4.59 -14.30 -8.31
C ASP A 297 -3.65 -13.08 -8.39
N ALA A 298 -2.45 -13.28 -7.84
CA ALA A 298 -1.30 -12.38 -7.97
C ALA A 298 -0.01 -13.18 -8.15
N GLY A 299 0.93 -12.63 -8.91
CA GLY A 299 2.27 -13.17 -9.11
C GLY A 299 3.30 -12.62 -8.12
N HIS A 300 4.58 -12.80 -8.46
CA HIS A 300 5.72 -12.30 -7.67
C HIS A 300 5.73 -10.77 -7.54
N GLY A 301 5.08 -10.07 -8.47
CA GLY A 301 4.87 -8.63 -8.52
C GLY A 301 3.61 -8.17 -7.78
N CYS A 302 3.13 -8.92 -6.79
CA CYS A 302 1.88 -8.66 -6.06
C CYS A 302 1.73 -7.19 -5.58
N MET A 303 2.83 -6.50 -5.27
CA MET A 303 2.85 -5.08 -4.84
C MET A 303 2.34 -4.11 -5.91
N ILE A 304 2.45 -4.44 -7.19
CA ILE A 304 1.91 -3.65 -8.30
C ILE A 304 0.69 -4.28 -8.95
N GLU A 305 0.50 -5.59 -8.77
CA GLU A 305 -0.69 -6.30 -9.23
C GLU A 305 -1.88 -6.03 -8.31
N ARG A 306 -1.71 -6.02 -6.99
CA ARG A 306 -2.75 -5.80 -5.97
C ARG A 306 -2.33 -4.75 -4.92
N PRO A 307 -2.00 -3.51 -5.33
CA PRO A 307 -1.36 -2.55 -4.44
C PRO A 307 -2.20 -2.18 -3.22
N GLN A 308 -3.51 -2.03 -3.36
CA GLN A 308 -4.42 -1.67 -2.25
C GLN A 308 -4.44 -2.78 -1.19
N LEU A 309 -4.59 -4.03 -1.62
CA LEU A 309 -4.61 -5.19 -0.74
C LEU A 309 -3.26 -5.36 0.00
N VAL A 310 -2.15 -5.25 -0.72
CA VAL A 310 -0.80 -5.30 -0.11
C VAL A 310 -0.62 -4.18 0.91
N CYS A 311 -0.98 -2.93 0.57
CA CYS A 311 -0.90 -1.80 1.50
C CYS A 311 -1.73 -2.02 2.77
N GLY A 312 -2.98 -2.49 2.62
CA GLY A 312 -3.87 -2.80 3.72
C GLY A 312 -3.31 -3.89 4.64
N LEU A 313 -2.93 -5.04 4.07
CA LEU A 313 -2.38 -6.17 4.83
C LEU A 313 -1.08 -5.81 5.58
N VAL A 314 -0.17 -5.09 4.93
CA VAL A 314 1.08 -4.64 5.56
C VAL A 314 0.79 -3.60 6.64
N GLY A 315 -0.17 -2.69 6.40
CA GLY A 315 -0.61 -1.69 7.37
C GLY A 315 -1.25 -2.31 8.61
N ASP A 316 -2.12 -3.31 8.43
CA ASP A 316 -2.79 -4.02 9.53
C ASP A 316 -1.78 -4.77 10.39
N PHE A 317 -0.87 -5.54 9.79
CA PHE A 317 0.17 -6.22 10.55
C PHE A 317 1.00 -5.24 11.40
N ILE A 318 1.45 -4.13 10.80
CA ILE A 318 2.26 -3.13 11.51
C ILE A 318 1.45 -2.48 12.65
N LYS A 319 0.18 -2.18 12.44
CA LYS A 319 -0.72 -1.62 13.45
C LYS A 319 -0.94 -2.58 14.62
N ASP A 320 -1.24 -3.84 14.33
CA ASP A 320 -1.74 -4.80 15.31
C ASP A 320 -0.62 -5.50 16.10
N PHE A 321 0.53 -5.72 15.46
CA PHE A 321 1.62 -6.50 16.06
C PHE A 321 2.89 -5.71 16.34
N VAL A 322 3.14 -4.60 15.63
CA VAL A 322 4.41 -3.87 15.74
C VAL A 322 4.32 -2.62 16.62
N ASP A 323 3.48 -1.65 16.24
CA ASP A 323 3.28 -0.41 16.99
C ASP A 323 1.97 0.28 16.58
N ALA A 324 1.01 0.35 17.51
CA ALA A 324 -0.28 0.98 17.28
C ALA A 324 -0.17 2.47 16.88
N LYS A 325 0.92 3.18 17.21
CA LYS A 325 1.15 4.57 16.76
C LYS A 325 1.34 4.69 15.25
N LEU A 326 1.71 3.60 14.58
CA LEU A 326 1.78 3.52 13.12
C LEU A 326 0.39 3.34 12.48
N SER A 327 -0.67 3.47 13.27
CA SER A 327 -2.05 3.57 12.81
C SER A 327 -2.50 5.02 12.67
N LEU A 328 -3.13 5.34 11.54
CA LEU A 328 -3.77 6.63 11.34
C LEU A 328 -4.86 6.86 12.40
N SER A 329 -5.56 5.81 12.80
CA SER A 329 -6.52 5.80 13.89
C SER A 329 -5.96 6.37 15.19
N TRP A 330 -4.83 5.82 15.62
CA TRP A 330 -4.15 6.25 16.84
C TRP A 330 -3.67 7.70 16.71
N GLN A 331 -3.04 8.05 15.59
CA GLN A 331 -2.52 9.41 15.38
C GLN A 331 -3.62 10.46 15.37
N LEU A 332 -4.78 10.12 14.81
CA LEU A 332 -5.93 11.02 14.76
C LEU A 332 -6.60 11.17 16.12
N ALA A 333 -6.66 10.11 16.92
CA ALA A 333 -7.07 10.17 18.31
C ALA A 333 -6.09 11.04 19.14
N PHE A 334 -4.78 10.86 18.94
CA PHE A 334 -3.74 11.66 19.58
C PHE A 334 -3.86 13.16 19.25
N PHE A 335 -4.11 13.49 17.98
CA PHE A 335 -4.35 14.88 17.59
C PHE A 335 -5.63 15.43 18.20
N ALA A 336 -6.72 14.65 18.21
CA ALA A 336 -8.00 15.07 18.77
C ALA A 336 -7.86 15.37 20.27
N ALA A 337 -7.15 14.53 21.02
CA ALA A 337 -6.87 14.72 22.44
C ALA A 337 -6.03 15.97 22.75
N LYS A 338 -5.22 16.46 21.79
CA LYS A 338 -4.37 17.64 21.96
C LYS A 338 -5.01 18.96 21.52
N SER A 339 -6.15 18.92 20.83
CA SER A 339 -6.73 20.11 20.20
C SER A 339 -8.00 20.60 20.90
N ASP A 340 -7.83 21.52 21.86
CA ASP A 340 -8.89 22.28 22.53
C ASP A 340 -9.32 23.55 21.77
N LYS A 341 -8.99 23.63 20.46
CA LYS A 341 -9.16 24.83 19.62
C LYS A 341 -9.75 24.49 18.24
N TRP A 342 -10.86 23.78 18.21
CA TRP A 342 -11.44 23.22 16.97
C TRP A 342 -12.60 24.03 16.35
N SER A 343 -13.16 25.07 16.99
CA SER A 343 -14.43 25.64 16.52
C SER A 343 -14.33 26.58 15.30
N LEU A 344 -13.27 27.38 15.13
CA LEU A 344 -13.27 28.48 14.15
C LEU A 344 -12.73 28.13 12.75
N LYS A 345 -11.75 27.23 12.61
CA LYS A 345 -11.20 26.85 11.28
C LYS A 345 -12.11 25.90 10.49
N ASN A 346 -13.06 25.23 11.16
CA ASN A 346 -13.96 24.28 10.51
C ASN A 346 -15.15 24.95 9.84
N GLU A 347 -15.51 26.18 10.21
CA GLU A 347 -16.71 26.82 9.69
C GLU A 347 -16.58 27.24 8.22
N ALA A 348 -15.52 27.96 7.85
CA ALA A 348 -15.32 28.38 6.45
C ALA A 348 -15.27 27.17 5.50
N LYS A 349 -14.58 26.10 5.93
CA LYS A 349 -14.51 24.83 5.19
C LYS A 349 -15.86 24.11 5.16
N TRP A 350 -16.63 24.13 6.24
CA TRP A 350 -17.96 23.54 6.28
C TRP A 350 -18.92 24.30 5.35
N ARG A 351 -18.84 25.64 5.31
CA ARG A 351 -19.64 26.47 4.40
C ARG A 351 -19.34 26.17 2.94
N SER A 352 -18.06 26.02 2.57
CA SER A 352 -17.66 25.70 1.19
C SER A 352 -18.00 24.28 0.73
N VAL A 353 -18.39 23.38 1.63
CA VAL A 353 -18.79 22.00 1.29
C VAL A 353 -20.26 21.99 0.92
N GLN A 354 -20.61 21.35 -0.19
CA GLN A 354 -22.01 21.13 -0.61
C GLN A 354 -22.84 20.59 0.56
N SER A 355 -24.03 21.14 0.78
CA SER A 355 -24.87 20.79 1.92
C SER A 355 -25.36 19.34 1.87
N VAL A 356 -26.14 19.00 0.85
CA VAL A 356 -26.69 17.65 0.62
C VAL A 356 -26.26 17.18 -0.78
N GLY A 357 -25.77 15.94 -0.89
CA GLY A 357 -25.44 15.29 -2.16
C GLY A 357 -26.70 14.91 -2.95
N SER A 358 -26.52 14.56 -4.22
CA SER A 358 -27.61 13.96 -4.99
C SER A 358 -27.95 12.57 -4.46
N ARG A 359 -29.14 12.06 -4.83
CA ARG A 359 -29.54 10.70 -4.50
C ARG A 359 -28.61 9.72 -5.21
N LEU A 360 -28.16 8.69 -4.50
CA LEU A 360 -27.32 7.66 -5.10
C LEU A 360 -28.11 6.89 -6.18
N SER A 361 -27.48 6.70 -7.34
CA SER A 361 -28.07 5.88 -8.40
C SER A 361 -28.26 4.44 -7.91
N GLY A 362 -29.48 3.92 -8.00
CA GLY A 362 -29.80 2.56 -7.56
C GLY A 362 -29.96 2.38 -6.05
N ALA A 363 -29.91 3.45 -5.23
CA ALA A 363 -30.07 3.34 -3.78
C ALA A 363 -30.94 4.47 -3.18
N PRO A 364 -31.78 4.19 -2.17
CA PRO A 364 -32.59 5.19 -1.48
C PRO A 364 -31.77 5.97 -0.43
N LEU A 365 -30.54 6.34 -0.77
CA LEU A 365 -29.59 6.97 0.14
C LEU A 365 -29.09 8.31 -0.38
N ARG A 366 -28.79 9.23 0.55
CA ARG A 366 -28.06 10.49 0.30
C ARG A 366 -26.95 10.68 1.33
N ALA A 367 -25.91 11.42 0.96
CA ALA A 367 -24.90 11.89 1.90
C ALA A 367 -25.03 13.40 2.11
N MET A 368 -24.80 13.88 3.33
CA MET A 368 -24.78 15.33 3.61
C MET A 368 -23.68 15.72 4.60
N LYS A 369 -23.39 17.03 4.69
CA LYS A 369 -22.64 17.59 5.82
C LYS A 369 -23.57 17.75 7.04
N THR A 370 -23.02 17.78 8.25
CA THR A 370 -23.83 18.00 9.47
C THR A 370 -24.63 19.31 9.37
N LEU A 371 -25.88 19.33 9.82
CA LEU A 371 -26.72 20.55 9.91
C LEU A 371 -26.20 21.48 11.02
N ARG A 372 -26.70 22.72 11.07
CA ARG A 372 -26.53 23.66 12.19
C ARG A 372 -27.87 24.35 12.47
N GLN A 373 -28.23 24.55 13.74
CA GLN A 373 -29.58 25.00 14.13
C GLN A 373 -30.05 26.25 13.37
N ASP A 374 -29.21 27.28 13.36
CA ASP A 374 -29.56 28.62 12.85
C ASP A 374 -28.78 29.00 11.58
N ASP A 375 -28.27 28.01 10.83
CA ASP A 375 -27.56 28.30 9.59
C ASP A 375 -28.53 28.69 8.47
N ALA A 376 -28.16 29.75 7.75
CA ALA A 376 -29.00 30.36 6.71
C ALA A 376 -29.17 29.47 5.47
N GLU A 377 -28.33 28.44 5.28
CA GLU A 377 -28.36 27.57 4.09
C GLU A 377 -28.58 26.10 4.42
N HIS A 378 -28.15 25.62 5.59
CA HIS A 378 -28.20 24.20 5.95
C HIS A 378 -28.60 23.98 7.42
N SER A 379 -29.88 24.27 7.70
CA SER A 379 -30.56 24.07 8.98
C SER A 379 -31.68 23.03 8.91
N PRO A 380 -32.16 22.48 10.05
CA PRO A 380 -33.25 21.50 10.07
C PRO A 380 -34.47 21.92 9.24
N ALA A 381 -34.98 23.14 9.43
CA ALA A 381 -36.14 23.64 8.72
C ALA A 381 -35.94 23.72 7.19
N LEU A 382 -34.74 24.14 6.75
CA LEU A 382 -34.41 24.22 5.32
C LEU A 382 -34.25 22.83 4.69
N LEU A 383 -33.72 21.86 5.44
CA LEU A 383 -33.64 20.47 4.98
C LEU A 383 -35.03 19.87 4.77
N GLU A 384 -35.94 20.02 5.73
CA GLU A 384 -37.30 19.48 5.64
C GLU A 384 -38.08 20.06 4.46
N LYS A 385 -37.88 21.37 4.20
CA LYS A 385 -38.50 22.10 3.09
C LYS A 385 -37.88 21.76 1.73
N GLY A 386 -36.56 21.62 1.66
CA GLY A 386 -35.83 21.41 0.41
C GLY A 386 -35.87 19.97 -0.11
N TYR A 387 -36.07 18.99 0.78
CA TYR A 387 -35.95 17.56 0.47
C TYR A 387 -37.15 16.76 1.00
N PRO A 388 -38.30 16.78 0.30
CA PRO A 388 -39.52 16.08 0.73
C PRO A 388 -39.39 14.55 0.70
N ASP A 389 -38.38 14.02 0.00
CA ASP A 389 -38.05 12.59 -0.09
C ASP A 389 -37.29 12.07 1.14
N ILE A 390 -36.59 12.93 1.88
CA ILE A 390 -35.80 12.50 3.05
C ILE A 390 -36.72 12.22 4.22
N THR A 391 -36.73 10.99 4.73
CA THR A 391 -37.56 10.56 5.88
C THR A 391 -36.78 10.37 7.16
N ASP A 392 -35.48 10.06 7.05
CA ASP A 392 -34.63 9.73 8.18
C ASP A 392 -33.23 10.34 8.02
N ILE A 393 -32.65 10.78 9.14
CA ILE A 393 -31.25 11.18 9.25
C ILE A 393 -30.51 10.15 10.11
N ILE A 394 -29.42 9.60 9.61
CA ILE A 394 -28.46 8.83 10.40
C ILE A 394 -27.20 9.69 10.61
N ASP A 395 -27.02 10.14 11.85
CA ASP A 395 -25.85 10.87 12.30
C ASP A 395 -24.79 9.90 12.83
N ILE A 396 -23.75 9.69 12.03
CA ILE A 396 -22.65 8.78 12.37
C ILE A 396 -21.52 9.44 13.18
N SER A 397 -21.68 10.71 13.57
CA SER A 397 -20.68 11.42 14.38
C SER A 397 -20.72 10.99 15.84
N HIS A 398 -19.57 11.08 16.53
CA HIS A 398 -19.50 10.78 17.97
C HIS A 398 -19.98 11.94 18.83
N GLU A 399 -19.70 13.18 18.41
CA GLU A 399 -20.09 14.41 19.12
C GLU A 399 -21.60 14.64 19.00
N ALA A 400 -22.19 15.37 19.95
CA ALA A 400 -23.57 15.82 19.81
C ALA A 400 -23.71 16.72 18.55
N PRO A 401 -24.83 16.61 17.82
CA PRO A 401 -25.06 17.47 16.66
C PRO A 401 -25.12 18.95 17.08
N PRO A 402 -24.66 19.89 16.23
CA PRO A 402 -24.77 21.33 16.50
C PRO A 402 -26.15 21.89 16.11
N TYR A 403 -27.17 21.05 16.19
CA TYR A 403 -28.58 21.35 15.98
C TYR A 403 -29.39 20.45 16.92
N ASP A 404 -30.60 20.87 17.27
CA ASP A 404 -31.52 20.12 18.09
C ASP A 404 -32.39 19.22 17.21
N PRO A 405 -32.23 17.88 17.28
CA PRO A 405 -33.03 16.96 16.50
C PRO A 405 -34.53 17.04 16.80
N GLU A 406 -34.94 17.52 17.98
CA GLU A 406 -36.36 17.67 18.34
C GLU A 406 -37.06 18.75 17.52
N THR A 407 -36.31 19.60 16.83
CA THR A 407 -36.85 20.63 15.93
C THR A 407 -37.25 20.09 14.55
N LEU A 408 -36.90 18.84 14.23
CA LEU A 408 -37.37 18.15 13.03
C LEU A 408 -38.80 17.64 13.25
N THR A 409 -39.71 17.98 12.33
CA THR A 409 -41.14 17.65 12.48
C THR A 409 -41.56 16.43 11.68
N ARG A 410 -40.88 16.16 10.57
CA ARG A 410 -41.15 15.10 9.60
C ARG A 410 -40.01 14.09 9.54
N ILE A 411 -38.77 14.55 9.63
CA ILE A 411 -37.58 13.69 9.51
C ILE A 411 -37.24 13.06 10.86
N VAL A 412 -37.11 11.74 10.91
CA VAL A 412 -36.71 11.02 12.12
C VAL A 412 -35.18 11.02 12.25
N TYR A 413 -34.67 11.43 13.40
CA TYR A 413 -33.23 11.46 13.69
C TYR A 413 -32.75 10.20 14.41
N HIS A 414 -31.65 9.62 13.93
CA HIS A 414 -31.01 8.44 14.50
C HIS A 414 -29.53 8.73 14.78
N LYS A 415 -29.11 8.53 16.03
CA LYS A 415 -27.70 8.61 16.41
C LYS A 415 -27.03 7.24 16.24
N PHE A 416 -25.97 7.18 15.45
CA PHE A 416 -25.15 5.98 15.26
C PHE A 416 -23.67 6.30 15.47
N PRO A 417 -23.22 6.53 16.72
CA PRO A 417 -21.93 7.15 16.97
C PRO A 417 -20.79 6.21 16.58
N THR A 418 -19.85 6.71 15.77
CA THR A 418 -18.65 5.98 15.36
C THR A 418 -17.37 6.76 15.61
N VAL A 419 -16.24 6.07 15.70
CA VAL A 419 -14.94 6.69 15.91
C VAL A 419 -14.53 7.51 14.67
N SER A 420 -14.07 8.74 14.91
CA SER A 420 -13.78 9.66 13.82
C SER A 420 -12.54 9.25 13.03
N LYS A 421 -12.65 9.33 11.69
CA LYS A 421 -11.56 9.19 10.70
C LYS A 421 -10.95 7.78 10.54
N ILE A 422 -11.52 6.78 11.20
CA ILE A 422 -11.19 5.36 11.03
C ILE A 422 -12.30 4.70 10.19
N PRO A 423 -12.00 3.70 9.35
CA PRO A 423 -13.01 2.85 8.75
C PRO A 423 -13.83 2.10 9.82
N PRO A 424 -15.16 2.14 9.75
CA PRO A 424 -16.03 1.34 10.60
C PRO A 424 -15.70 -0.16 10.61
N THR A 425 -15.81 -0.78 11.78
CA THR A 425 -15.67 -2.23 11.99
C THR A 425 -16.75 -3.03 11.25
N VAL A 426 -16.58 -4.35 11.16
CA VAL A 426 -17.58 -5.24 10.52
C VAL A 426 -18.91 -5.20 11.29
N GLU A 427 -18.85 -5.13 12.61
CA GLU A 427 -19.99 -5.06 13.51
C GLU A 427 -20.73 -3.72 13.38
N GLU A 428 -20.00 -2.60 13.30
CA GLU A 428 -20.59 -1.28 13.06
C GLU A 428 -21.26 -1.24 11.68
N VAL A 429 -20.67 -1.84 10.64
CA VAL A 429 -21.28 -1.91 9.31
C VAL A 429 -22.58 -2.73 9.33
N LYS A 430 -22.59 -3.90 9.98
CA LYS A 430 -23.81 -4.71 10.16
C LYS A 430 -24.90 -3.94 10.89
N GLY A 431 -24.53 -3.22 11.96
CA GLY A 431 -25.46 -2.38 12.72
C GLY A 431 -26.04 -1.24 11.89
N PHE A 432 -25.18 -0.55 11.12
CA PHE A 432 -25.59 0.52 10.23
C PHE A 432 -26.54 0.03 9.13
N ILE A 433 -26.20 -1.09 8.47
CA ILE A 433 -27.03 -1.70 7.43
C ILE A 433 -28.43 -2.02 7.97
N LYS A 434 -28.48 -2.67 9.14
CA LYS A 434 -29.74 -2.99 9.81
C LYS A 434 -30.57 -1.74 10.11
N LEU A 435 -29.93 -0.68 10.61
CA LEU A 435 -30.61 0.59 10.89
C LEU A 435 -31.20 1.22 9.61
N VAL A 436 -30.44 1.23 8.50
CA VAL A 436 -30.94 1.72 7.21
C VAL A 436 -32.14 0.92 6.74
N ASP A 437 -32.09 -0.41 6.80
CA ASP A 437 -33.21 -1.28 6.43
C ASP A 437 -34.47 -0.97 7.28
N GLU A 438 -34.30 -0.80 8.59
CA GLU A 438 -35.40 -0.47 9.51
C GLU A 438 -36.02 0.90 9.21
N CYS A 439 -35.20 1.93 8.94
CA CYS A 439 -35.66 3.25 8.53
C CYS A 439 -36.50 3.16 7.25
N LEU A 440 -35.96 2.51 6.20
CA LEU A 440 -36.65 2.36 4.92
C LEU A 440 -37.94 1.55 5.06
N GLN A 441 -37.95 0.49 5.87
CA GLN A 441 -39.13 -0.33 6.11
C GLN A 441 -40.25 0.46 6.79
N LYS A 442 -39.93 1.24 7.84
CA LYS A 442 -40.90 2.07 8.56
C LYS A 442 -41.44 3.18 7.66
N SER A 443 -40.56 3.86 6.95
CA SER A 443 -40.91 5.03 6.13
C SER A 443 -41.68 4.66 4.86
N LYS A 444 -41.55 3.42 4.33
CA LYS A 444 -42.36 2.93 3.20
C LYS A 444 -43.88 2.94 3.44
N ALA A 445 -44.31 2.87 4.69
CA ALA A 445 -45.74 2.89 5.03
C ALA A 445 -46.38 4.27 4.83
N THR A 446 -45.59 5.34 4.90
CA THR A 446 -46.05 6.74 4.86
C THR A 446 -45.50 7.53 3.68
N HIS A 447 -44.39 7.08 3.08
CA HIS A 447 -43.74 7.68 1.93
C HIS A 447 -43.45 6.62 0.85
N PRO A 448 -43.92 6.81 -0.40
CA PRO A 448 -43.77 5.80 -1.46
C PRO A 448 -42.33 5.62 -1.96
N ASP A 449 -41.47 6.60 -1.73
CA ASP A 449 -40.06 6.57 -2.15
C ASP A 449 -39.16 7.23 -1.08
N PRO A 450 -39.02 6.60 0.09
CA PRO A 450 -38.33 7.20 1.23
C PRO A 450 -36.82 7.18 1.00
N VAL A 451 -36.15 8.26 1.42
CA VAL A 451 -34.69 8.39 1.37
C VAL A 451 -34.12 8.58 2.76
N VAL A 452 -33.09 7.80 3.08
CA VAL A 452 -32.29 7.98 4.30
C VAL A 452 -31.07 8.83 3.96
N VAL A 453 -30.85 9.90 4.73
CA VAL A 453 -29.66 10.73 4.60
C VAL A 453 -28.65 10.39 5.70
N ILE A 454 -27.39 10.25 5.32
CA ILE A 454 -26.30 9.89 6.23
C ILE A 454 -25.30 11.03 6.30
N HIS A 455 -24.87 11.38 7.51
CA HIS A 455 -23.82 12.38 7.67
C HIS A 455 -22.85 12.04 8.80
N CYS A 456 -21.58 12.39 8.58
CA CYS A 456 -20.64 12.67 9.65
C CYS A 456 -20.52 14.20 9.80
N HIS A 457 -19.31 14.74 9.85
CA HIS A 457 -19.13 16.19 9.83
C HIS A 457 -19.29 16.79 8.42
N TYR A 458 -18.60 16.24 7.41
CA TYR A 458 -18.64 16.75 6.02
C TYR A 458 -19.35 15.81 5.03
N GLY A 459 -19.64 14.58 5.42
CA GLY A 459 -20.33 13.62 4.53
C GLY A 459 -19.46 12.99 3.44
N PHE A 460 -18.17 12.77 3.67
CA PHE A 460 -17.24 12.17 2.68
C PHE A 460 -16.73 10.79 3.09
N ASN A 461 -15.77 10.70 4.02
CA ASN A 461 -15.04 9.45 4.25
C ASN A 461 -15.86 8.36 4.94
N ARG A 462 -16.16 8.50 6.24
CA ARG A 462 -16.98 7.52 6.98
C ARG A 462 -18.36 7.33 6.35
N THR A 463 -18.98 8.43 5.94
CA THR A 463 -20.27 8.42 5.24
C THR A 463 -20.19 7.62 3.95
N GLY A 464 -19.18 7.88 3.12
CA GLY A 464 -18.95 7.14 1.89
C GLY A 464 -18.64 5.67 2.14
N PHE A 465 -17.84 5.34 3.16
CA PHE A 465 -17.53 3.97 3.52
C PHE A 465 -18.79 3.18 3.89
N PHE A 466 -19.60 3.68 4.84
CA PHE A 466 -20.85 3.03 5.22
C PHE A 466 -21.81 2.87 4.04
N ILE A 467 -21.93 3.91 3.22
CA ILE A 467 -22.77 3.85 2.02
C ILE A 467 -22.22 2.79 1.04
N CYS A 468 -20.92 2.76 0.78
CA CYS A 468 -20.32 1.76 -0.10
C CYS A 468 -20.51 0.33 0.44
N CYS A 469 -20.29 0.10 1.75
CA CYS A 469 -20.60 -1.18 2.38
C CYS A 469 -22.06 -1.60 2.20
N TYR A 470 -23.01 -0.66 2.34
CA TYR A 470 -24.42 -0.94 2.09
C TYR A 470 -24.67 -1.30 0.61
N LEU A 471 -24.10 -0.56 -0.34
CA LEU A 471 -24.23 -0.86 -1.76
C LEU A 471 -23.68 -2.25 -2.11
N ILE A 472 -22.55 -2.63 -1.52
CA ILE A 472 -21.91 -3.93 -1.74
C ILE A 472 -22.72 -5.05 -1.07
N GLU A 473 -22.91 -4.99 0.26
CA GLU A 473 -23.50 -6.09 1.04
C GLU A 473 -25.01 -6.26 0.82
N ARG A 474 -25.74 -5.16 0.54
CA ARG A 474 -27.21 -5.20 0.42
C ARG A 474 -27.70 -5.13 -1.01
N LEU A 475 -27.01 -4.39 -1.88
CA LEU A 475 -27.45 -4.16 -3.25
C LEU A 475 -26.61 -4.92 -4.29
N GLY A 476 -25.54 -5.61 -3.88
CA GLY A 476 -24.72 -6.46 -4.74
C GLY A 476 -23.82 -5.69 -5.72
N PHE A 477 -23.49 -4.43 -5.42
CA PHE A 477 -22.58 -3.64 -6.26
C PHE A 477 -21.15 -4.16 -6.15
N SER A 478 -20.38 -4.04 -7.23
CA SER A 478 -18.91 -4.18 -7.13
C SER A 478 -18.32 -3.04 -6.29
N ILE A 479 -17.09 -3.22 -5.79
CA ILE A 479 -16.39 -2.18 -5.02
C ILE A 479 -16.21 -0.92 -5.88
N GLU A 480 -15.78 -1.09 -7.14
CA GLU A 480 -15.58 -0.01 -8.12
C GLU A 480 -16.89 0.73 -8.38
N GLU A 481 -17.99 0.00 -8.56
CA GLU A 481 -19.31 0.57 -8.78
C GLU A 481 -19.78 1.37 -7.56
N ALA A 482 -19.64 0.81 -6.36
CA ALA A 482 -20.04 1.47 -5.13
C ALA A 482 -19.27 2.78 -4.91
N VAL A 483 -17.94 2.75 -5.05
CA VAL A 483 -17.07 3.94 -4.92
C VAL A 483 -17.39 4.97 -5.99
N ARG A 484 -17.63 4.54 -7.24
CA ARG A 484 -17.98 5.42 -8.37
C ARG A 484 -19.33 6.11 -8.16
N VAL A 485 -20.37 5.37 -7.78
CA VAL A 485 -21.71 5.91 -7.56
C VAL A 485 -21.70 6.89 -6.38
N PHE A 486 -20.99 6.57 -5.29
CA PHE A 486 -20.83 7.52 -4.18
C PHE A 486 -20.11 8.81 -4.62
N LYS A 487 -19.01 8.69 -5.39
CA LYS A 487 -18.27 9.84 -5.91
C LYS A 487 -19.13 10.74 -6.80
N GLN A 488 -19.95 10.16 -7.67
CA GLN A 488 -20.88 10.91 -8.52
C GLN A 488 -21.96 11.63 -7.71
N ALA A 489 -22.48 10.98 -6.67
CA ALA A 489 -23.49 11.57 -5.81
C ALA A 489 -22.94 12.66 -4.87
N ARG A 490 -21.64 12.58 -4.56
CA ARG A 490 -20.99 13.40 -3.53
C ARG A 490 -19.53 13.70 -3.88
N GLU A 491 -19.29 14.62 -4.81
CA GLU A 491 -17.94 14.97 -5.25
C GLU A 491 -17.07 15.55 -4.11
N PRO A 492 -15.80 15.13 -3.94
CA PRO A 492 -14.99 14.24 -4.79
C PRO A 492 -15.04 12.75 -4.43
N GLY A 493 -16.01 12.32 -3.61
CA GLY A 493 -16.13 10.97 -3.08
C GLY A 493 -15.37 10.78 -1.75
N ILE A 494 -14.97 9.53 -1.49
CA ILE A 494 -14.10 9.20 -0.34
C ILE A 494 -12.73 9.85 -0.60
N LYS A 495 -12.30 10.72 0.33
CA LYS A 495 -11.09 11.54 0.19
C LYS A 495 -9.83 10.86 0.72
N HIS A 496 -9.98 10.00 1.72
CA HIS A 496 -8.85 9.34 2.36
C HIS A 496 -8.69 7.91 1.82
N PRO A 497 -7.53 7.56 1.23
CA PRO A 497 -7.31 6.26 0.58
C PRO A 497 -7.58 5.06 1.48
N HIS A 498 -7.23 5.13 2.76
CA HIS A 498 -7.37 4.02 3.71
C HIS A 498 -8.82 3.54 3.91
N PHE A 499 -9.83 4.36 3.60
CA PHE A 499 -11.22 3.90 3.59
C PHE A 499 -11.54 3.06 2.35
N ILE A 500 -10.96 3.41 1.19
CA ILE A 500 -11.11 2.62 -0.04
C ILE A 500 -10.32 1.32 0.13
N ASP A 501 -9.09 1.40 0.64
CA ASP A 501 -8.25 0.23 0.89
C ASP A 501 -8.95 -0.78 1.81
N GLU A 502 -9.61 -0.32 2.88
CA GLU A 502 -10.40 -1.20 3.76
C GLU A 502 -11.57 -1.89 3.03
N LEU A 503 -12.23 -1.24 2.05
CA LEU A 503 -13.28 -1.90 1.26
C LEU A 503 -12.69 -3.09 0.48
N TYR A 504 -11.53 -2.88 -0.15
CA TYR A 504 -10.81 -3.93 -0.86
C TYR A 504 -10.36 -5.06 0.09
N VAL A 505 -9.78 -4.70 1.24
CA VAL A 505 -9.39 -5.68 2.28
C VAL A 505 -10.60 -6.48 2.78
N ARG A 506 -11.80 -5.89 2.84
CA ARG A 506 -12.98 -6.55 3.38
C ARG A 506 -13.69 -7.45 2.36
N TYR A 507 -13.71 -7.07 1.09
CA TYR A 507 -14.58 -7.71 0.09
C TYR A 507 -13.84 -8.39 -1.09
N GLU A 508 -12.51 -8.24 -1.23
CA GLU A 508 -11.71 -8.99 -2.23
C GLU A 508 -10.85 -10.13 -1.65
N ARG A 509 -11.01 -10.48 -0.38
CA ARG A 509 -10.21 -11.53 0.27
C ARG A 509 -10.43 -12.93 -0.32
#